data_AF-A0A7C7VH93-F1
#
_entry.id   AF-A0A7C7VH93-F1
#
_cell.length_a   1.000
_cell.length_b   1.000
_cell.length_c   1.000
_cell.angle_alpha   90.00
_cell.angle_beta   90.00
_cell.angle_gamma   90.00
#
_symmetry.space_group_name_H-M   'P 1'
#
loop_
_entity.id
_entity.type
_entity.pdbx_description
1 polymer ?
#
loop_
_entity_poly.entity_id
_entity_poly.type
_entity_poly.pdbx_seq_one_letter_code
_entity_poly.pdbx_strand_id
1 'polypeptide(L)'
;GLKAGARVEIAGVQVGKVSRISLVNDEAEVVLSLKPEVKIGSDVFASIKTQGIIGDKFVQLTPGMEDDYLHDGGEITETESAVDLEALISKYVFGQVE
;
A
#
# COMPACT_ATOMS: atom_id res chain seq x y z
N GLY A 1 0.98 12.23 0.22
CA GLY A 1 0.17 11.06 0.66
C GLY A 1 -0.29 10.24 -0.53
N LEU A 2 -0.85 9.05 -0.27
CA LEU A 2 -1.50 8.22 -1.29
C LEU A 2 -2.76 8.93 -1.83
N LYS A 3 -3.11 8.73 -3.10
CA LYS A 3 -4.26 9.38 -3.75
C LYS A 3 -5.09 8.37 -4.53
N ALA A 4 -6.38 8.66 -4.70
CA ALA A 4 -7.21 7.92 -5.65
C ALA A 4 -6.58 8.01 -7.06
N GLY A 5 -6.62 6.89 -7.80
CA GLY A 5 -5.94 6.74 -9.09
C GLY A 5 -4.46 6.35 -8.99
N ALA A 6 -3.85 6.32 -7.81
CA ALA A 6 -2.50 5.82 -7.63
C ALA A 6 -2.38 4.37 -8.13
N ARG A 7 -1.21 4.02 -8.66
CA ARG A 7 -0.97 2.69 -9.23
C ARG A 7 -0.93 1.63 -8.13
N VAL A 8 -1.38 0.43 -8.47
CA VAL A 8 -1.16 -0.78 -7.67
C VAL A 8 -0.24 -1.70 -8.47
N GLU A 9 0.84 -2.15 -7.85
CA GLU A 9 1.89 -2.91 -8.52
C GLU A 9 2.21 -4.24 -7.82
N ILE A 10 2.57 -5.24 -8.63
CA ILE A 10 3.21 -6.49 -8.18
C ILE A 10 4.52 -6.61 -8.95
N ALA A 11 5.64 -6.80 -8.24
CA ALA A 11 6.97 -6.92 -8.84
C ALA A 11 7.31 -5.80 -9.86
N GLY A 12 6.84 -4.57 -9.62
CA GLY A 12 7.04 -3.41 -10.49
C GLY A 12 6.11 -3.34 -11.72
N VAL A 13 5.20 -4.31 -11.88
CA VAL A 13 4.20 -4.32 -12.95
C VAL A 13 2.88 -3.77 -12.43
N GLN A 14 2.29 -2.82 -13.16
CA GLN A 14 0.99 -2.27 -12.79
C GLN A 14 -0.14 -3.30 -13.01
N VAL A 15 -0.80 -3.67 -11.91
CA VAL A 15 -1.90 -4.63 -11.85
C VAL A 15 -3.25 -4.00 -11.53
N GLY A 16 -3.26 -2.72 -11.13
CA GLY A 16 -4.49 -2.03 -10.79
C GLY A 16 -4.30 -0.56 -10.46
N LYS A 17 -5.28 -0.03 -9.72
CA LYS A 17 -5.29 1.35 -9.21
C LYS A 17 -6.07 1.44 -7.90
N VAL A 18 -5.75 2.45 -7.10
CA VAL A 18 -6.56 2.85 -5.94
C VAL A 18 -7.86 3.45 -6.45
N SER A 19 -9.00 2.88 -6.07
CA SER A 19 -10.33 3.35 -6.47
C SER A 19 -10.88 4.39 -5.50
N ARG A 20 -10.72 4.16 -4.19
CA ARG A 20 -11.24 5.03 -3.13
C ARG A 20 -10.31 5.03 -1.92
N ILE A 21 -10.28 6.16 -1.22
CA ILE A 21 -9.65 6.31 0.09
C ILE A 21 -10.69 6.96 1.01
N SER A 22 -10.91 6.39 2.20
CA SER A 22 -11.83 6.89 3.22
C SER A 22 -11.21 6.79 4.61
N LEU A 23 -11.69 7.58 5.56
CA LEU A 23 -11.33 7.46 6.97
C LEU A 23 -12.42 6.67 7.69
N VAL A 24 -12.04 5.58 8.35
CA VAL A 24 -12.92 4.70 9.11
C VAL A 24 -12.24 4.38 10.43
N ASN A 25 -12.86 4.69 11.57
CA ASN A 25 -12.30 4.45 12.91
C ASN A 25 -10.87 5.00 13.10
N ASP A 26 -10.63 6.23 12.63
CA ASP A 26 -9.31 6.89 12.65
C ASP A 26 -8.22 6.20 11.80
N GLU A 27 -8.59 5.21 11.00
CA GLU A 27 -7.71 4.51 10.06
C GLU A 27 -8.08 4.81 8.61
N ALA A 28 -7.08 4.84 7.74
CA ALA A 28 -7.28 5.05 6.31
C ALA A 28 -7.66 3.72 5.63
N GLU A 29 -8.93 3.59 5.22
CA GLU A 29 -9.41 2.49 4.39
C GLU A 29 -9.10 2.79 2.91
N VAL A 30 -8.40 1.88 2.24
CA VAL A 30 -8.02 2.03 0.83
C VAL A 30 -8.65 0.90 0.01
N VAL A 31 -9.52 1.26 -0.92
CA VAL A 31 -10.13 0.30 -1.84
C VAL A 31 -9.30 0.23 -3.11
N LEU A 32 -8.95 -1.00 -3.51
CA LEU A 32 -8.18 -1.29 -4.72
C LEU A 32 -9.09 -1.81 -5.83
N SER A 33 -8.81 -1.43 -7.06
CA SER A 33 -9.41 -2.01 -8.26
C SER A 33 -8.31 -2.65 -9.08
N LEU A 34 -8.34 -3.98 -9.16
CA LEU A 34 -7.33 -4.80 -9.82
C LEU A 34 -7.86 -5.33 -11.16
N LYS A 35 -6.94 -5.71 -12.05
CA LYS A 35 -7.28 -6.37 -13.30
C LYS A 35 -7.87 -7.77 -13.02
N PRO A 36 -8.92 -8.21 -13.74
CA PRO A 36 -9.61 -9.49 -13.47
C PRO A 36 -8.72 -10.74 -13.49
N GLU A 37 -7.63 -10.72 -14.27
CA GLU A 37 -6.68 -11.81 -14.40
C GLU A 37 -5.71 -11.96 -13.21
N VAL A 38 -5.67 -10.98 -12.30
CA VAL A 38 -4.74 -10.94 -11.17
C VAL A 38 -5.38 -11.63 -9.98
N LYS A 39 -4.85 -12.79 -9.59
CA LYS A 39 -5.22 -13.48 -8.37
C LYS A 39 -4.41 -12.97 -7.19
N ILE A 40 -5.07 -12.71 -6.08
CA ILE A 40 -4.46 -12.19 -4.85
C ILE A 40 -4.59 -13.24 -3.76
N GLY A 41 -3.46 -13.69 -3.21
CA GLY A 41 -3.42 -14.64 -2.10
C GLY A 41 -4.03 -14.05 -0.83
N SER A 42 -4.57 -14.89 0.05
CA SER A 42 -5.06 -14.51 1.39
C SER A 42 -3.98 -13.87 2.26
N ASP A 43 -2.73 -14.26 2.05
CA ASP A 43 -1.55 -13.82 2.80
C ASP A 43 -0.75 -12.72 2.07
N VAL A 44 -1.35 -12.04 1.09
CA VAL A 44 -0.71 -10.93 0.39
C VAL A 44 -0.33 -9.81 1.35
N PHE A 45 0.85 -9.22 1.16
CA PHE A 45 1.30 -8.06 1.91
C PHE A 45 1.15 -6.78 1.08
N ALA A 46 0.42 -5.79 1.59
CA ALA A 46 0.25 -4.50 0.94
C ALA A 46 1.09 -3.41 1.61
N SER A 47 1.88 -2.67 0.84
CA SER A 47 2.72 -1.59 1.37
C SER A 47 2.57 -0.31 0.55
N ILE A 48 2.58 0.85 1.22
CA ILE A 48 2.61 2.14 0.52
C ILE A 48 4.07 2.54 0.29
N LYS A 49 4.47 2.62 -0.97
CA LYS A 49 5.83 3.04 -1.36
C LYS A 49 5.79 4.38 -2.09
N THR A 50 6.93 5.06 -2.12
CA THR A 50 7.13 6.32 -2.87
C THR A 50 7.94 6.00 -4.12
N GLN A 51 7.53 6.51 -5.28
CA GLN A 51 8.31 6.36 -6.50
C GLN A 51 9.60 7.19 -6.39
N GLY A 52 10.73 6.51 -6.19
CA GLY A 52 12.00 7.18 -5.89
C GLY A 52 11.93 7.95 -4.56
N ILE A 53 12.68 9.05 -4.45
CA ILE A 53 12.78 9.81 -3.19
C ILE A 53 11.59 10.77 -3.00
N ILE A 54 11.06 11.34 -4.09
CA ILE A 54 10.11 12.46 -4.06
C ILE A 54 8.87 12.27 -4.95
N GLY A 55 8.72 11.10 -5.56
CA GLY A 55 7.62 10.85 -6.51
C GLY A 55 6.29 10.58 -5.82
N ASP A 56 5.31 10.23 -6.65
CA ASP A 56 3.98 9.85 -6.17
C ASP A 56 4.05 8.56 -5.34
N LYS A 57 3.13 8.45 -4.38
CA LYS A 57 2.95 7.21 -3.62
C LYS A 57 2.09 6.23 -4.40
N PHE A 58 2.40 4.94 -4.25
CA PHE A 58 1.69 3.84 -4.90
C PHE A 58 1.55 2.67 -3.91
N VAL A 59 0.66 1.73 -4.23
CA VAL A 59 0.48 0.50 -3.44
C VAL A 59 1.31 -0.60 -4.09
N GLN A 60 2.19 -1.22 -3.32
CA GLN A 60 2.93 -2.40 -3.72
C GLN A 60 2.35 -3.62 -3.01
N LEU A 61 1.92 -4.60 -3.81
CA LEU A 61 1.49 -5.91 -3.34
C LEU A 61 2.63 -6.91 -3.49
N THR A 62 2.96 -7.60 -2.40
CA THR A 62 3.92 -8.70 -2.38
C THR A 62 3.14 -10.00 -2.19
N PRO A 63 3.16 -10.92 -3.16
CA PRO A 63 2.52 -12.22 -3.01
C PRO A 63 3.11 -12.99 -1.83
N GLY A 64 2.25 -13.65 -1.08
CA GLY A 64 2.67 -14.64 -0.09
C GLY A 64 2.87 -16.03 -0.71
N MET A 65 2.76 -17.05 0.13
CA MET A 65 3.05 -18.44 -0.18
C MET A 65 1.80 -19.34 -0.16
N GLU A 66 0.66 -18.84 0.30
CA GLU A 66 -0.59 -19.60 0.36
C GLU A 66 -1.25 -19.72 -1.03
N ASP A 67 -1.88 -20.88 -1.27
CA ASP A 67 -2.65 -21.17 -2.50
C ASP A 67 -4.15 -20.81 -2.36
N ASP A 68 -4.51 -20.14 -1.27
CA ASP A 68 -5.85 -19.61 -1.01
C ASP A 68 -5.93 -18.16 -1.51
N TYR A 69 -7.04 -17.79 -2.15
CA TYR A 69 -7.20 -16.48 -2.79
C TYR A 69 -8.33 -15.67 -2.17
N LEU A 70 -8.12 -14.35 -2.07
CA LEU A 70 -9.18 -13.41 -1.73
C LEU A 70 -10.23 -13.37 -2.83
N HIS A 71 -11.49 -13.27 -2.41
CA HIS A 71 -12.62 -12.98 -3.31
C HIS A 71 -12.73 -11.46 -3.55
N ASP A 72 -13.55 -11.07 -4.53
CA ASP A 72 -13.86 -9.66 -4.75
C ASP A 72 -14.51 -9.04 -3.50
N GLY A 73 -14.02 -7.88 -3.09
CA GLY A 73 -14.39 -7.26 -1.80
C GLY A 73 -13.69 -7.87 -0.57
N GLY A 74 -12.79 -8.83 -0.76
CA GLY A 74 -11.93 -9.35 0.30
C GLY A 74 -10.97 -8.28 0.85
N GLU A 75 -10.53 -8.49 2.09
CA GLU A 75 -9.68 -7.57 2.83
C GLU A 75 -8.24 -8.09 2.90
N ILE A 76 -7.27 -7.17 2.73
CA ILE A 76 -5.86 -7.46 2.95
C ILE A 76 -5.52 -7.03 4.38
N THR A 77 -5.20 -7.97 5.25
CA THR A 77 -4.91 -7.69 6.67
C THR A 77 -3.47 -7.29 6.91
N GLU A 78 -2.54 -7.80 6.10
CA GLU A 78 -1.12 -7.52 6.23
C GLU A 78 -0.75 -6.24 5.49
N THR A 79 -0.57 -5.14 6.22
CA THR A 79 -0.33 -3.81 5.64
C THR A 79 0.84 -3.05 6.25
N GLU A 80 1.51 -2.23 5.42
CA GLU A 80 2.59 -1.34 5.83
C GLU A 80 2.33 0.10 5.37
N SER A 81 2.33 1.02 6.33
CA SER A 81 2.25 2.46 6.05
C SER A 81 3.48 2.98 5.33
N ALA A 82 3.30 4.11 4.63
CA ALA A 82 4.42 4.75 3.96
C ALA A 82 5.41 5.31 4.99
N VAL A 83 6.70 5.23 4.68
CA VAL A 83 7.72 5.93 5.46
C VAL A 83 7.49 7.45 5.34
N ASP A 84 7.48 8.11 6.50
CA ASP A 84 7.49 9.57 6.64
C ASP A 84 8.94 10.04 6.67
N LEU A 85 9.41 10.58 5.54
CA LEU A 85 10.80 10.98 5.39
C LEU A 85 11.11 12.21 6.25
N GLU A 86 10.13 13.10 6.38
CA GLU A 86 10.21 14.30 7.21
C GLU A 86 10.42 13.94 8.67
N ALA A 87 9.67 12.95 9.19
CA ALA A 87 9.85 12.42 10.53
C ALA A 87 11.22 11.76 10.72
N LEU A 88 11.70 10.99 9.74
CA LEU A 88 13.04 10.38 9.80
C LEU A 88 14.17 11.41 9.81
N ILE A 89 14.08 12.44 8.96
CA ILE A 89 15.05 13.54 8.93
C ILE A 89 15.02 14.29 10.24
N SER A 90 13.82 14.63 10.75
CA SER A 90 13.66 15.29 12.04
C SER A 90 14.31 14.47 13.16
N LYS A 91 14.04 13.16 13.22
CA LYS A 91 14.67 12.24 14.18
C LYS A 91 16.19 12.22 14.08
N TYR A 92 16.75 12.30 12.87
CA TYR A 92 18.20 12.27 12.66
C TYR A 92 18.86 13.61 13.02
N VAL A 93 18.26 14.74 12.63
CA VAL A 93 18.79 16.09 12.86
C VAL A 93 18.67 16.50 14.32
N PHE A 94 17.53 16.17 14.96
CA PHE A 94 17.23 16.61 16.32
C PHE A 94 17.46 15.53 17.39
N GLY A 95 17.71 14.27 16.98
CA GLY A 95 18.19 13.16 17.80
C GLY A 95 17.41 12.92 19.10
N GLN A 96 16.53 11.91 19.12
CA GLN A 96 15.87 11.38 20.35
C GLN A 96 15.70 12.42 21.48
N VAL A 97 14.67 13.24 21.40
CA VAL A 97 14.09 13.78 22.62
C VAL A 97 12.97 12.81 22.99
N GLU A 98 13.14 12.14 24.12
CA GLU A 98 12.14 11.24 24.74
C GLU A 98 10.73 11.83 24.75
#